data_AF-A0A2U1TJK5-F1
#
_entry.id   AF-A0A2U1TJK5-F1
#
_cell.length_a   1.000
_cell.length_b   1.000
_cell.length_c   1.000
_cell.angle_alpha   90.00
_cell.angle_beta   90.00
_cell.angle_gamma   90.00
#
_symmetry.space_group_name_H-M   'P 1'
#
loop_
_entity.id
_entity.type
_entity.pdbx_description
1 polymer ?
#
loop_
_entity_poly.entity_id
_entity_poly.type
_entity_poly.pdbx_seq_one_letter_code
_entity_poly.pdbx_strand_id
1 'polypeptide(L)'
;MKHNPEIWLQAADDVANSFLSQPPELRKDESEGFSKTDVLITLSDLADALDLLNYPLSSFIRFRAENWYHEGMSHAPDFAVHWSQVTKQD
;
A
#
# COMPACT_ATOMS: atom_id res chain seq x y z
N MET A 1 8.02 -22.12 -1.69
CA MET A 1 6.73 -21.69 -2.26
C MET A 1 7.01 -20.50 -3.17
N LYS A 2 6.57 -20.51 -4.44
CA LYS A 2 6.55 -19.29 -5.25
C LYS A 2 5.36 -18.47 -4.75
N HIS A 3 5.57 -17.62 -3.75
CA HIS A 3 4.53 -16.72 -3.26
C HIS A 3 4.21 -15.75 -4.39
N ASN A 4 2.96 -15.79 -4.91
CA ASN A 4 2.53 -14.92 -5.99
C ASN A 4 2.48 -13.47 -5.46
N PRO A 5 3.41 -12.58 -5.85
CA PRO A 5 3.43 -11.21 -5.35
C PRO A 5 2.20 -10.43 -5.80
N GLU A 6 1.62 -10.79 -6.96
CA GLU A 6 0.53 -10.06 -7.61
C GLU A 6 -0.70 -9.92 -6.72
N ILE A 7 -1.08 -10.98 -5.99
CA ILE A 7 -2.26 -10.96 -5.11
C ILE A 7 -2.08 -9.92 -3.98
N TRP A 8 -0.87 -9.86 -3.41
CA TRP A 8 -0.56 -8.95 -2.31
C TRP A 8 -0.42 -7.51 -2.78
N LEU A 9 0.16 -7.31 -3.96
CA LEU A 9 0.25 -5.99 -4.59
C LEU A 9 -1.13 -5.46 -4.96
N GLN A 10 -2.00 -6.32 -5.51
CA GLN A 10 -3.39 -5.96 -5.79
C GLN A 10 -4.14 -5.61 -4.50
N ALA A 11 -3.96 -6.38 -3.42
CA ALA A 11 -4.58 -6.05 -2.13
C ALA A 11 -4.11 -4.68 -1.60
N ALA A 12 -2.82 -4.36 -1.74
CA ALA A 12 -2.29 -3.04 -1.36
C ALA A 12 -2.91 -1.91 -2.21
N ASP A 13 -3.01 -2.11 -3.53
CA ASP A 13 -3.65 -1.16 -4.44
C ASP A 13 -5.16 -0.99 -4.14
N ASP A 14 -5.87 -2.07 -3.78
CA ASP A 14 -7.28 -2.04 -3.42
C ASP A 14 -7.54 -1.23 -2.14
N VAL A 15 -6.67 -1.37 -1.13
CA VAL A 15 -6.72 -0.56 0.10
C VAL A 15 -6.54 0.93 -0.22
N ALA A 16 -5.56 1.26 -1.05
CA ALA A 16 -5.32 2.63 -1.49
C ALA A 16 -6.49 3.21 -2.30
N ASN A 17 -7.08 2.41 -3.19
CA ASN A 17 -8.21 2.82 -4.01
C ASN A 17 -9.49 3.00 -3.18
N SER A 18 -9.71 2.17 -2.16
CA SER A 18 -10.80 2.36 -1.18
C SER A 18 -10.69 3.75 -0.56
N PHE A 19 -9.50 4.14 -0.09
CA PHE A 19 -9.26 5.48 0.43
C PHE A 19 -9.55 6.59 -0.58
N LEU A 20 -8.98 6.48 -1.79
CA LEU A 20 -9.10 7.50 -2.84
C LEU A 20 -10.54 7.66 -3.38
N SER A 21 -11.35 6.60 -3.30
CA SER A 21 -12.75 6.62 -3.71
C SER A 21 -13.65 7.42 -2.77
N GLN A 22 -13.17 7.72 -1.55
CA GLN A 22 -13.91 8.53 -0.59
C GLN A 22 -14.01 10.00 -1.05
N PRO A 23 -15.14 10.67 -0.72
CA PRO A 23 -15.26 12.12 -0.84
C PRO A 23 -14.03 12.86 -0.28
N PRO A 24 -13.53 13.92 -0.94
CA PRO A 24 -12.38 14.70 -0.45
C PRO A 24 -12.52 15.19 0.99
N GLU A 25 -13.74 15.40 1.46
CA GLU A 25 -14.08 15.83 2.82
C GLU A 25 -13.73 14.74 3.85
N LEU A 26 -14.11 13.48 3.57
CA LEU A 26 -13.80 12.33 4.41
C LEU A 26 -12.32 11.92 4.36
N ARG A 27 -11.57 12.35 3.33
CA ARG A 27 -10.12 12.14 3.25
C ARG A 27 -9.30 13.15 4.05
N LYS A 28 -9.91 14.25 4.49
CA LYS A 28 -9.27 15.31 5.29
C LYS A 28 -9.57 15.18 6.77
N ASP A 29 -10.68 14.53 7.10
CA ASP A 29 -11.12 14.31 8.46
C ASP A 29 -10.58 12.96 8.96
N GLU A 30 -9.66 12.98 9.93
CA GLU A 30 -9.12 11.76 10.52
C GLU A 30 -10.09 11.13 11.56
N SER A 31 -11.24 11.75 11.82
CA SER A 31 -12.21 11.27 12.83
C SER A 31 -13.41 10.50 12.24
N GLU A 32 -13.61 10.55 10.93
CA GLU A 32 -14.70 9.87 10.23
C GLU A 32 -14.20 9.16 8.96
N GLY A 33 -14.64 7.92 8.74
CA GLY A 33 -14.30 7.15 7.54
C GLY A 33 -13.00 6.35 7.64
N PHE A 34 -12.44 5.94 6.49
CA PHE A 34 -11.17 5.23 6.43
C PHE A 34 -10.05 6.27 6.28
N SER A 35 -9.41 6.64 7.38
CA SER A 35 -8.46 7.76 7.43
C SER A 35 -7.12 7.44 6.75
N LYS A 36 -6.27 8.46 6.57
CA LYS A 36 -4.90 8.24 6.07
C LYS A 36 -4.10 7.35 7.00
N THR A 37 -4.29 7.54 8.31
CA THR A 37 -3.64 6.73 9.33
C THR A 37 -4.10 5.27 9.28
N ASP A 38 -5.40 5.03 9.15
CA ASP A 38 -5.95 3.66 9.05
C ASP A 38 -5.42 2.92 7.81
N VAL A 39 -5.30 3.64 6.69
CA VAL A 39 -4.73 3.09 5.46
C VAL A 39 -3.26 2.72 5.64
N LEU A 40 -2.46 3.60 6.24
CA LEU A 40 -1.04 3.33 6.50
C LEU A 40 -0.86 2.13 7.46
N ILE A 41 -1.70 2.03 8.50
CA ILE A 41 -1.70 0.89 9.42
C ILE A 41 -2.07 -0.38 8.66
N THR A 42 -3.14 -0.37 7.87
CA THR A 42 -3.60 -1.53 7.09
C THR A 42 -2.53 -2.02 6.12
N LEU A 43 -1.83 -1.11 5.42
CA LEU A 43 -0.73 -1.45 4.52
C LEU A 43 0.51 -1.96 5.28
N SER A 44 0.76 -1.45 6.49
CA SER A 44 1.82 -1.95 7.36
C SER A 44 1.54 -3.37 7.87
N ASP A 45 0.30 -3.64 8.28
CA ASP A 45 -0.14 -4.98 8.71
C ASP A 45 -0.06 -5.99 7.55
N LEU A 46 -0.39 -5.55 6.33
CA LEU A 46 -0.23 -6.34 5.11
C LEU A 46 1.24 -6.70 4.86
N ALA A 47 2.16 -5.74 5.03
CA ALA A 47 3.59 -5.98 4.92
C ALA A 47 4.10 -6.93 6.00
N ASP A 48 3.65 -6.78 7.25
CA ASP A 48 4.04 -7.66 8.36
C ASP A 48 3.59 -9.11 8.14
N ALA A 49 2.40 -9.32 7.57
CA ALA A 49 1.92 -10.65 7.18
C ALA A 49 2.82 -11.32 6.12
N LEU A 50 3.54 -10.52 5.33
CA LEU A 50 4.43 -10.97 4.27
C LEU A 50 5.87 -11.17 4.72
N ASP A 51 6.27 -10.65 5.89
CA ASP A 51 7.67 -10.55 6.27
C ASP A 51 8.41 -11.89 6.25
N LEU A 52 7.76 -12.94 6.77
CA LEU A 52 8.30 -14.30 6.81
C LEU A 52 8.10 -15.08 5.50
N LEU A 53 7.24 -14.61 4.60
CA LEU A 53 6.90 -15.29 3.33
C LEU A 53 7.71 -14.74 2.15
N ASN A 54 7.88 -13.42 2.12
CA ASN A 54 8.53 -12.68 1.06
C ASN A 54 9.01 -11.32 1.60
N TYR A 55 10.13 -11.35 2.34
CA TYR A 55 10.73 -10.16 2.94
C TYR A 55 10.97 -9.01 1.95
N PRO A 56 11.49 -9.23 0.72
CA PRO A 56 11.62 -8.15 -0.27
C PRO A 56 10.29 -7.45 -0.59
N LEU A 57 9.20 -8.22 -0.72
CA LEU A 57 7.87 -7.68 -0.99
C LEU A 57 7.30 -6.94 0.23
N SER A 58 7.49 -7.49 1.44
CA SER A 58 7.14 -6.83 2.72
C SER A 58 7.80 -5.45 2.81
N SER A 59 9.13 -5.41 2.65
CA SER A 59 9.92 -4.18 2.72
C SER A 59 9.50 -3.16 1.66
N PHE A 60 9.22 -3.62 0.43
CA PHE A 60 8.72 -2.76 -0.64
C PHE A 60 7.36 -2.13 -0.31
N ILE A 61 6.38 -2.92 0.12
CA ILE A 61 5.03 -2.42 0.45
C ILE A 61 5.13 -1.39 1.58
N ARG A 62 5.89 -1.67 2.63
CA ARG A 62 6.11 -0.75 3.76
C ARG A 62 6.70 0.58 3.29
N PHE A 63 7.82 0.53 2.57
CA PHE A 63 8.50 1.74 2.07
C PHE A 63 7.60 2.57 1.15
N ARG A 64 6.87 1.93 0.24
CA ARG A 64 5.97 2.62 -0.69
C ARG A 64 4.77 3.23 0.01
N ALA A 65 4.18 2.53 0.99
CA ALA A 65 3.08 3.07 1.79
C ALA A 65 3.52 4.30 2.60
N GLU A 66 4.68 4.24 3.25
CA GLU A 66 5.24 5.37 4.02
C GLU A 66 5.52 6.58 3.12
N ASN A 67 6.14 6.39 1.95
CA ASN A 67 6.37 7.49 1.01
C ASN A 67 5.06 8.11 0.53
N TRP A 68 4.10 7.27 0.14
CA TRP A 68 2.80 7.73 -0.33
C TRP A 68 2.02 8.51 0.75
N TYR A 69 2.13 8.08 2.01
CA TYR A 69 1.60 8.81 3.16
C TYR A 69 2.23 10.20 3.29
N HIS A 70 3.57 10.30 3.24
CA HIS A 70 4.28 11.57 3.31
C HIS A 70 4.02 12.50 2.12
N GLU A 71 3.73 11.95 0.94
CA GLU A 71 3.31 12.68 -0.27
C GLU A 71 1.84 13.17 -0.18
N GLY A 72 1.12 12.81 0.89
CA GLY A 72 -0.22 13.30 1.19
C GLY A 72 -1.35 12.48 0.58
N MET A 73 -1.04 11.31 0.00
CA MET A 73 -2.02 10.31 -0.49
C MET A 73 -3.04 10.86 -1.50
N SER A 74 -2.57 11.71 -2.42
CA SER A 74 -3.43 12.40 -3.39
C SER A 74 -3.56 11.70 -4.75
N HIS A 75 -2.71 10.72 -5.02
CA HIS A 75 -2.67 9.90 -6.24
C HIS A 75 -2.64 8.40 -5.88
N ALA A 76 -2.76 7.51 -6.85
CA ALA A 76 -2.55 6.09 -6.62
C ALA A 76 -1.07 5.78 -6.31
N PRO A 77 -0.76 4.85 -5.40
CA PRO A 77 0.60 4.42 -5.09
C PRO A 77 1.19 3.42 -6.10
N ASP A 78 0.33 2.81 -6.93
CA ASP A 78 0.63 1.86 -8.02
C ASP A 78 1.64 0.77 -7.61
N PHE A 79 1.35 0.04 -6.53
CA PHE A 79 2.26 -0.94 -5.95
C PHE A 79 2.70 -1.99 -6.99
N ALA A 80 1.77 -2.53 -7.78
CA ALA A 80 2.09 -3.53 -8.79
C ALA A 80 3.05 -3.01 -9.88
N VAL A 81 2.83 -1.77 -10.35
CA VAL A 81 3.67 -1.15 -11.40
C VAL A 81 5.09 -0.96 -10.88
N HIS A 82 5.24 -0.38 -9.69
CA HIS A 82 6.54 -0.10 -9.10
C HIS A 82 7.29 -1.37 -8.72
N TRP A 83 6.60 -2.40 -8.22
CA TRP A 83 7.22 -3.69 -7.94
C TRP A 83 7.86 -4.29 -9.20
N SER A 84 7.15 -4.24 -10.32
CA SER A 84 7.66 -4.76 -11.60
C SER A 84 8.92 -4.04 -12.09
N GLN A 85 9.15 -2.79 -11.67
CA GLN A 85 10.37 -2.04 -12.01
C GLN A 85 11.54 -2.49 -11.15
N VAL A 86 11.32 -2.70 -9.85
CA VAL A 86 12.33 -3.16 -8.90
C VAL A 86 12.81 -4.57 -9.26
N THR A 87 11.90 -5.48 -9.61
CA THR A 87 12.25 -6.88 -9.93
C THR A 87 12.78 -7.10 -11.35
N LYS A 88 12.78 -6.08 -12.21
CA LYS A 88 13.36 -6.16 -13.58
C LYS A 88 14.81 -5.69 -13.65
N GLN A 89 15.34 -5.12 -12.56
CA GLN A 89 16.73 -4.67 -12.46
C GLN A 89 17.66 -5.75 -11.89
N ASP A 90 17.11 -6.88 -11.43
CA ASP A 90 17.82 -8.10 -11.04
C ASP A 90 17.79 -9.15 -12.17
#